data_AF-A0A1X6ZSW4-F1
#
_entry.id   AF-A0A1X6ZSW4-F1
#
_cell.length_a   1.000
_cell.length_b   1.000
_cell.length_c   1.000
_cell.angle_alpha   90.00
_cell.angle_beta   90.00
_cell.angle_gamma   90.00
#
_symmetry.space_group_name_H-M   'P 1'
#
loop_
_entity.id
_entity.type
_entity.pdbx_description
1 polymer ?
#
loop_
_entity_poly.entity_id
_entity_poly.type
_entity_poly.pdbx_seq_one_letter_code
_entity_poly.pdbx_strand_id
1 'polypeptide(L)'
;MAVREHDRRRADPRSILPRLSLAAAVYIFVVASAVAVLAGAALLFVARSDRLLDSALDSAVRLRSEAAAETYARLLHGDWLDLEQLAQDIPTTSRDGIRGLMDGIQGDGQRLSWVGYAGTDGTVLAASDGLLEGEDVSGRDWFRNGLRGGFAGDVHEALLLARRLPERQVDGPLRLLDLSRPVRDAEGDVTGVVGMHIDFGWAERALAETARTLGIDAFLLNANGDVIVASDGGRPSADALEILRTARSGAMTAGREAWPDGQDYFATLVPSVGYGDLPSFGWRLVGRIPADAFRPGMADLRGTAVVAGIGLVAILGMATAIFVLVFVRPIGALGEISDRIADGDIVYPPEYGGTREAARISGALARLQDRRVSDRRS
;
A
#
# COMPACT_ATOMS: atom_id res chain seq x y z
N MET A 1 -59.26 -0.41 -76.61
CA MET A 1 -58.79 0.98 -76.73
C MET A 1 -59.67 1.83 -75.84
N ALA A 2 -59.25 2.55 -74.81
CA ALA A 2 -57.94 2.83 -74.22
C ALA A 2 -58.17 3.06 -72.70
N VAL A 3 -57.49 2.31 -71.83
CA VAL A 3 -56.38 2.74 -70.93
C VAL A 3 -56.84 3.58 -69.73
N ARG A 4 -56.89 2.88 -68.58
CA ARG A 4 -56.85 3.41 -67.21
C ARG A 4 -55.57 4.20 -66.99
N GLU A 5 -55.66 5.39 -66.40
CA GLU A 5 -54.52 6.05 -65.79
C GLU A 5 -54.71 6.07 -64.27
N HIS A 6 -53.96 5.18 -63.62
CA HIS A 6 -53.82 5.09 -62.17
C HIS A 6 -52.88 6.20 -61.71
N ASP A 7 -53.41 7.20 -61.01
CA ASP A 7 -52.59 8.20 -60.33
C ASP A 7 -51.96 7.56 -59.08
N ARG A 8 -50.74 7.05 -59.23
CA ARG A 8 -49.92 6.48 -58.15
C ARG A 8 -49.30 7.62 -57.35
N ARG A 9 -49.94 7.99 -56.23
CA ARG A 9 -49.27 8.73 -55.14
C ARG A 9 -48.01 7.97 -54.72
N ARG A 10 -46.83 8.48 -55.07
CA ARG A 10 -45.55 8.02 -54.50
C ARG A 10 -45.55 8.36 -53.01
N ALA A 11 -45.74 7.36 -52.16
CA ALA A 11 -45.47 7.49 -50.73
C ALA A 11 -43.95 7.64 -50.54
N ASP A 12 -43.53 8.79 -50.01
CA ASP A 12 -42.13 9.07 -49.67
C ASP A 12 -41.68 8.12 -48.53
N PRO A 13 -40.64 7.27 -48.73
CA PRO A 13 -40.22 6.26 -47.75
C PRO A 13 -39.60 6.82 -46.46
N ARG A 14 -39.46 8.14 -46.33
CA ARG A 14 -38.81 8.79 -45.17
C ARG A 14 -39.73 9.02 -43.96
N SER A 15 -40.97 8.53 -44.00
CA SER A 15 -42.01 8.86 -43.01
C SER A 15 -42.08 7.97 -41.75
N ILE A 16 -41.13 7.05 -41.54
CA ILE A 16 -41.19 6.08 -40.42
C ILE A 16 -40.39 6.53 -39.19
N LEU A 17 -39.57 7.59 -39.29
CA LEU A 17 -38.91 8.15 -38.10
C LEU A 17 -39.84 9.20 -37.47
N PRO A 18 -40.17 9.11 -36.17
CA PRO A 18 -40.91 10.17 -35.48
C PRO A 18 -40.14 11.48 -35.67
N ARG A 19 -40.83 12.55 -36.11
CA ARG A 19 -40.24 13.87 -36.30
C ARG A 19 -39.83 14.43 -34.94
N LEU A 20 -38.62 14.10 -34.48
CA LEU A 20 -38.03 14.65 -33.27
C LEU A 20 -37.96 16.17 -33.41
N SER A 21 -38.51 16.89 -32.43
CA SER A 21 -38.33 18.34 -32.38
C SER A 21 -36.85 18.66 -32.16
N LEU A 22 -36.39 19.81 -32.67
CA LEU A 22 -35.01 20.26 -32.47
C LEU A 22 -34.66 20.32 -30.97
N ALA A 23 -35.61 20.68 -30.13
CA ALA A 23 -35.45 20.67 -28.67
C ALA A 23 -35.19 19.26 -28.13
N ALA A 24 -35.96 18.26 -28.55
CA ALA A 24 -35.75 16.87 -28.14
C ALA A 24 -34.39 16.34 -28.61
N ALA A 25 -33.98 16.66 -29.84
CA ALA A 25 -32.68 16.29 -30.37
C ALA A 25 -31.51 16.91 -29.57
N VAL A 26 -31.61 18.19 -29.19
CA VAL A 26 -30.60 18.88 -28.37
C VAL A 26 -30.50 18.25 -26.97
N TYR A 27 -31.63 17.98 -26.31
CA TYR A 27 -31.60 17.31 -25.00
C TYR A 27 -30.97 15.92 -25.07
N ILE A 28 -31.38 15.12 -26.06
CA ILE A 28 -30.82 13.77 -26.25
C ILE A 28 -29.31 13.85 -26.50
N PHE A 29 -28.86 14.76 -27.36
CA PHE A 29 -27.44 14.93 -27.66
C PHE A 29 -26.61 15.33 -26.43
N VAL A 30 -27.09 16.30 -25.63
CA VAL A 30 -26.36 16.76 -24.44
C VAL A 30 -26.35 15.69 -23.36
N VAL A 31 -27.47 15.03 -23.09
CA VAL A 31 -27.53 13.94 -22.10
C VAL A 31 -26.64 12.78 -22.53
N ALA A 32 -26.71 12.36 -23.80
CA ALA A 32 -25.86 11.29 -24.31
C ALA A 32 -24.36 11.65 -24.22
N SER A 33 -23.99 12.89 -24.56
CA SER A 33 -22.62 13.39 -24.43
C SER A 33 -22.16 13.46 -22.98
N ALA A 34 -23.00 13.94 -22.07
CA ALA A 34 -22.70 14.01 -20.64
C ALA A 34 -22.50 12.61 -20.04
N VAL A 35 -23.37 11.66 -20.39
CA VAL A 35 -23.23 10.25 -19.98
C VAL A 35 -21.95 9.64 -20.54
N ALA A 36 -21.62 9.87 -21.81
CA ALA A 36 -20.40 9.36 -22.42
C ALA A 36 -19.14 9.94 -21.76
N VAL A 37 -19.12 11.24 -21.47
CA VAL A 37 -17.99 11.90 -20.78
C VAL A 37 -17.84 11.39 -19.36
N LEU A 38 -18.94 11.27 -18.61
CA LEU A 38 -18.90 10.73 -17.24
C LEU A 38 -18.48 9.26 -17.21
N ALA A 39 -18.99 8.44 -18.13
CA ALA A 39 -18.57 7.05 -18.25
C ALA A 39 -17.08 6.96 -18.60
N GLY A 40 -16.60 7.76 -19.54
CA GLY A 40 -15.18 7.84 -19.88
C GLY A 40 -14.30 8.29 -18.72
N ALA A 41 -14.71 9.33 -17.99
CA ALA A 41 -14.00 9.81 -16.81
C ALA A 41 -13.97 8.77 -15.68
N ALA A 42 -15.10 8.10 -15.42
CA ALA A 42 -15.18 7.04 -14.43
C ALA A 42 -14.30 5.84 -14.80
N LEU A 43 -14.30 5.41 -16.07
CA LEU A 43 -13.43 4.34 -16.55
C LEU A 43 -11.95 4.71 -16.42
N LEU A 44 -11.57 5.93 -16.80
CA LEU A 44 -10.20 6.42 -16.63
C LEU A 44 -9.78 6.51 -15.17
N PHE A 45 -10.68 6.96 -14.29
CA PHE A 45 -10.44 7.03 -12.85
C PHE A 45 -10.18 5.63 -12.28
N VAL A 46 -11.06 4.66 -12.55
CA VAL A 46 -10.90 3.27 -12.08
C VAL A 46 -9.62 2.63 -12.65
N ALA A 47 -9.35 2.80 -13.95
CA ALA A 47 -8.17 2.23 -14.59
C ALA A 47 -6.85 2.82 -14.07
N ARG A 48 -6.85 4.09 -13.62
CA ARG A 48 -5.68 4.76 -13.07
C ARG A 48 -5.55 4.57 -11.57
N SER A 49 -6.66 4.50 -10.82
CA SER A 49 -6.65 4.36 -9.36
C SER A 49 -5.99 3.06 -8.94
N ASP A 50 -6.30 1.95 -9.60
CA ASP A 50 -5.78 0.63 -9.20
C ASP A 50 -4.26 0.58 -9.34
N ARG A 51 -3.71 1.09 -10.44
CA ARG A 51 -2.25 1.14 -10.66
C ARG A 51 -1.53 2.05 -9.68
N LEU A 52 -2.12 3.20 -9.36
CA LEU A 52 -1.55 4.13 -8.39
C LEU A 52 -1.60 3.54 -6.97
N LEU A 53 -2.69 2.87 -6.61
CA LEU A 53 -2.83 2.17 -5.33
C LEU A 53 -1.82 1.03 -5.20
N ASP A 54 -1.68 0.20 -6.22
CA ASP A 54 -0.73 -0.92 -6.22
C ASP A 54 0.71 -0.42 -6.08
N SER A 55 1.07 0.63 -6.82
CA SER A 55 2.39 1.25 -6.71
C SER A 55 2.62 1.90 -5.34
N ALA A 56 1.58 2.49 -4.74
CA ALA A 56 1.66 3.09 -3.41
C ALA A 56 1.79 2.02 -2.31
N LEU A 57 1.05 0.92 -2.42
CA LEU A 57 1.14 -0.23 -1.53
C LEU A 57 2.51 -0.90 -1.62
N ASP A 58 3.03 -1.15 -2.83
CA ASP A 58 4.38 -1.69 -3.04
C ASP A 58 5.45 -0.80 -2.40
N SER A 59 5.37 0.50 -2.67
CA SER A 59 6.33 1.46 -2.10
C SER A 59 6.21 1.54 -0.57
N ALA A 60 4.99 1.53 -0.05
CA ALA A 60 4.73 1.59 1.39
C ALA A 60 5.24 0.33 2.10
N VAL A 61 4.95 -0.87 1.59
CA VAL A 61 5.43 -2.11 2.21
C VAL A 61 6.95 -2.19 2.16
N ARG A 62 7.58 -1.79 1.04
CA ARG A 62 9.05 -1.74 0.90
C ARG A 62 9.68 -0.84 1.96
N LEU A 63 9.29 0.43 1.98
CA LEU A 63 9.86 1.41 2.91
C LEU A 63 9.65 1.00 4.37
N ARG A 64 8.45 0.51 4.72
CA ARG A 64 8.15 0.08 6.09
C ARG A 64 8.90 -1.18 6.48
N SER A 65 9.08 -2.13 5.56
CA SER A 65 9.84 -3.36 5.84
C SER A 65 11.32 -3.07 6.00
N GLU A 66 11.90 -2.20 5.16
CA GLU A 66 13.28 -1.72 5.30
C GLU A 66 13.47 -0.99 6.63
N ALA A 67 12.56 -0.08 6.99
CA ALA A 67 12.60 0.62 8.27
C ALA A 67 12.46 -0.34 9.46
N ALA A 68 11.63 -1.38 9.35
CA ALA A 68 11.48 -2.40 10.39
C ALA A 68 12.77 -3.20 10.57
N ALA A 69 13.36 -3.68 9.47
CA ALA A 69 14.62 -4.42 9.48
C ALA A 69 15.76 -3.58 10.06
N GLU A 70 15.89 -2.32 9.65
CA GLU A 70 16.92 -1.42 10.15
C GLU A 70 16.73 -1.07 11.62
N THR A 71 15.49 -0.77 12.05
CA THR A 71 15.18 -0.47 13.46
C THR A 71 15.51 -1.66 14.34
N TYR A 72 15.12 -2.86 13.92
CA TYR A 72 15.42 -4.09 14.63
C TYR A 72 16.94 -4.38 14.67
N ALA A 73 17.64 -4.18 13.56
CA ALA A 73 19.10 -4.33 13.52
C ALA A 73 19.82 -3.29 14.39
N ARG A 74 19.34 -2.05 14.47
CA ARG A 74 19.88 -1.01 15.37
C ARG A 74 19.73 -1.38 16.84
N LEU A 75 18.62 -2.03 17.23
CA LEU A 75 18.43 -2.51 18.60
C LEU A 75 19.50 -3.54 18.98
N LEU A 76 19.76 -4.51 18.10
CA LEU A 76 20.80 -5.54 18.30
C LEU A 76 22.21 -4.97 18.17
N HIS A 77 22.40 -3.94 17.36
CA HIS A 77 23.67 -3.23 17.25
C HIS A 77 24.01 -2.47 18.55
N GLY A 78 23.01 -2.00 19.31
CA GLY A 78 23.23 -1.48 20.66
C GLY A 78 23.90 -2.52 21.57
N ASP A 79 23.36 -3.75 21.59
CA ASP A 79 23.90 -4.87 22.36
C ASP A 79 25.33 -5.23 21.89
N TRP A 80 25.60 -5.09 20.59
CA TRP A 80 26.93 -5.30 20.00
C TRP A 80 27.97 -4.26 20.47
N LEU A 81 27.58 -3.00 20.59
CA LEU A 81 28.44 -1.93 21.11
C LEU A 81 28.70 -2.10 22.61
N ASP A 82 27.70 -2.51 23.38
CA ASP A 82 27.87 -2.82 24.80
C ASP A 82 28.85 -3.99 24.99
N LEU A 83 28.75 -5.01 24.13
CA LEU A 83 29.69 -6.14 24.11
C LEU A 83 31.10 -5.73 23.69
N GLU A 84 31.24 -4.77 22.78
CA GLU A 84 32.53 -4.18 22.41
C GLU A 84 33.21 -3.50 23.59
N GLN A 85 32.46 -2.64 24.27
CA GLN A 85 32.95 -1.89 25.42
C GLN A 85 33.38 -2.86 26.52
N LEU A 86 32.56 -3.87 26.82
CA LEU A 86 32.89 -4.90 27.80
C LEU A 86 34.17 -5.67 27.42
N ALA A 87 34.36 -6.01 26.15
CA ALA A 87 35.57 -6.69 25.68
C ALA A 87 36.85 -5.84 25.89
N GLN A 88 36.74 -4.52 25.79
CA GLN A 88 37.85 -3.58 26.00
C GLN A 88 38.15 -3.35 27.49
N ASP A 89 37.12 -3.43 28.35
CA ASP A 89 37.27 -3.16 29.78
C ASP A 89 37.81 -4.38 30.56
N ILE A 90 37.53 -5.61 30.11
CA ILE A 90 37.94 -6.87 30.77
C ILE A 90 39.44 -6.93 31.12
N PRO A 91 40.40 -6.63 30.21
CA PRO A 91 41.84 -6.77 30.50
C PRO A 91 42.34 -5.88 31.65
N THR A 92 41.65 -4.78 31.93
CA THR A 92 42.07 -3.76 32.91
C THR A 92 41.24 -3.77 34.19
N THR A 93 40.20 -4.59 34.24
CA THR A 93 39.23 -4.62 35.33
C THR A 93 39.44 -5.84 36.22
N SER A 94 39.24 -5.70 37.54
CA SER A 94 39.27 -6.84 38.45
C SER A 94 38.13 -7.83 38.16
N ARG A 95 38.28 -9.10 38.56
CA ARG A 95 37.22 -10.11 38.35
C ARG A 95 35.86 -9.69 38.93
N ASP A 96 35.84 -9.15 40.14
CA ASP A 96 34.60 -8.67 40.78
C ASP A 96 34.02 -7.46 40.04
N GLY A 97 34.87 -6.59 39.48
CA GLY A 97 34.44 -5.46 38.65
C GLY A 97 33.81 -5.93 37.33
N ILE A 98 34.42 -6.92 36.66
CA ILE A 98 33.88 -7.52 35.44
C ILE A 98 32.50 -8.13 35.70
N ARG A 99 32.33 -8.86 36.81
CA ARG A 99 31.03 -9.42 37.18
C ARG A 99 29.99 -8.30 37.36
N GLY A 100 30.33 -7.24 38.09
CA GLY A 100 29.42 -6.10 38.28
C GLY A 100 29.04 -5.39 36.96
N LEU A 101 29.97 -5.30 36.00
CA LEU A 101 29.66 -4.77 34.66
C LEU A 101 28.69 -5.71 33.90
N MET A 102 28.92 -7.02 33.96
CA MET A 102 28.05 -8.01 33.33
C MET A 102 26.65 -8.04 33.94
N ASP A 103 26.54 -7.95 35.27
CA ASP A 103 25.27 -7.84 35.99
C ASP A 103 24.52 -6.56 35.58
N GLY A 104 25.25 -5.44 35.47
CA GLY A 104 24.70 -4.17 35.00
C GLY A 104 24.17 -4.21 33.57
N ILE A 105 24.89 -4.87 32.66
CA ILE A 105 24.46 -5.06 31.27
C ILE A 105 23.25 -6.01 31.21
N GLN A 106 23.29 -7.13 31.95
CA GLN A 106 22.19 -8.10 31.99
C GLN A 106 20.88 -7.47 32.51
N GLY A 107 20.98 -6.57 33.48
CA GLY A 107 19.84 -5.84 34.04
C GLY A 107 18.89 -6.76 34.80
N ASP A 108 17.60 -6.73 34.45
CA ASP A 108 16.57 -7.60 35.07
C ASP A 108 16.53 -9.02 34.46
N GLY A 109 17.40 -9.28 33.49
CA GLY A 109 17.50 -10.54 32.78
C GLY A 109 16.34 -10.85 31.83
N GLN A 110 15.40 -9.93 31.57
CA GLN A 110 14.28 -10.18 30.64
C GLN A 110 14.71 -10.10 29.17
N ARG A 111 15.64 -9.20 28.85
CA ARG A 111 16.20 -9.04 27.50
C ARG A 111 17.45 -9.89 27.32
N LEU A 112 18.40 -9.78 28.25
CA LEU A 112 19.66 -10.52 28.21
C LEU A 112 19.59 -11.66 29.22
N SER A 113 19.64 -12.91 28.75
CA SER A 113 19.57 -14.08 29.61
C SER A 113 20.90 -14.38 30.30
N TRP A 114 22.03 -13.99 29.70
CA TRP A 114 23.36 -14.26 30.22
C TRP A 114 24.40 -13.38 29.53
N VAL A 115 25.39 -12.89 30.28
CA VAL A 115 26.60 -12.27 29.75
C VAL A 115 27.79 -12.91 30.45
N GLY A 116 28.82 -13.30 29.71
CA GLY A 116 29.98 -13.94 30.33
C GLY A 116 31.26 -13.87 29.55
N TYR A 117 32.36 -14.12 30.24
CA TYR A 117 33.71 -14.14 29.71
C TYR A 117 34.33 -15.52 29.93
N ALA A 118 34.72 -16.16 28.82
CA ALA A 118 35.42 -17.44 28.82
C ALA A 118 36.88 -17.25 28.40
N GLY A 119 37.80 -17.95 29.08
CA GLY A 119 39.22 -17.97 28.70
C GLY A 119 39.44 -18.69 27.37
N THR A 120 40.67 -18.64 26.84
CA THR A 120 41.04 -19.31 25.57
C THR A 120 40.87 -20.82 25.59
N ASP A 121 40.82 -21.44 26.76
CA ASP A 121 40.56 -22.87 26.97
C ASP A 121 39.07 -23.23 26.93
N GLY A 122 38.17 -22.23 26.93
CA GLY A 122 36.73 -22.43 26.96
C GLY A 122 36.13 -22.45 28.38
N THR A 123 36.92 -22.27 29.43
CA THR A 123 36.41 -22.20 30.80
C THR A 123 35.78 -20.82 31.05
N VAL A 124 34.55 -20.76 31.53
CA VAL A 124 33.90 -19.49 31.93
C VAL A 124 34.56 -18.95 33.20
N LEU A 125 35.19 -17.77 33.10
CA LEU A 125 35.97 -17.13 34.17
C LEU A 125 35.16 -16.14 35.00
N ALA A 126 34.18 -15.49 34.39
CA ALA A 126 33.25 -14.57 35.02
C ALA A 126 31.96 -14.52 34.19
N ALA A 127 30.82 -14.41 34.86
CA ALA A 127 29.53 -14.27 34.20
C ALA A 127 28.53 -13.55 35.09
N SER A 128 27.49 -13.02 34.46
CA SER A 128 26.38 -12.36 35.14
C SER A 128 25.67 -13.34 36.09
N ASP A 129 25.33 -12.89 37.30
CA ASP A 129 24.83 -13.70 38.41
C ASP A 129 25.74 -14.90 38.80
N GLY A 130 26.99 -14.92 38.35
CA GLY A 130 27.90 -16.07 38.49
C GLY A 130 27.46 -17.32 37.72
N LEU A 131 26.53 -17.18 36.76
CA LEU A 131 25.96 -18.30 36.03
C LEU A 131 26.99 -18.95 35.09
N LEU A 132 27.10 -20.27 35.15
CA LEU A 132 28.02 -21.09 34.35
C LEU A 132 29.51 -20.86 34.63
N GLU A 133 29.89 -20.09 35.66
CA GLU A 133 31.32 -19.98 36.04
C GLU A 133 31.95 -21.35 36.33
N GLY A 134 33.11 -21.60 35.73
CA GLY A 134 33.84 -22.86 35.79
C GLY A 134 33.34 -23.95 34.82
N GLU A 135 32.24 -23.73 34.10
CA GLU A 135 31.77 -24.66 33.05
C GLU A 135 32.60 -24.51 31.76
N ASP A 136 32.64 -25.58 30.97
CA ASP A 136 33.30 -25.61 29.65
C ASP A 136 32.32 -25.23 28.53
N VAL A 137 32.68 -24.20 27.76
CA VAL A 137 31.95 -23.74 26.57
C VAL A 137 32.75 -23.89 25.27
N SER A 138 33.88 -24.60 25.28
CA SER A 138 34.76 -24.81 24.12
C SER A 138 34.06 -25.40 22.90
N GLY A 139 33.01 -26.21 23.11
CA GLY A 139 32.20 -26.82 22.07
C GLY A 139 31.10 -25.92 21.48
N ARG A 140 30.88 -24.70 22.01
CA ARG A 140 29.79 -23.82 21.60
C ARG A 140 30.18 -22.95 20.40
N ASP A 141 29.24 -22.74 19.48
CA ASP A 141 29.50 -22.01 18.24
C ASP A 141 29.87 -20.54 18.49
N TRP A 142 29.21 -19.88 19.45
CA TRP A 142 29.55 -18.51 19.83
C TRP A 142 30.99 -18.40 20.33
N PHE A 143 31.47 -19.36 21.12
CA PHE A 143 32.84 -19.35 21.63
C PHE A 143 33.85 -19.55 20.50
N ARG A 144 33.65 -20.61 19.69
CA ARG A 144 34.57 -20.97 18.60
C ARG A 144 34.65 -19.90 17.52
N ASN A 145 33.54 -19.25 17.19
CA ASN A 145 33.51 -18.18 16.21
C ASN A 145 33.95 -16.83 16.82
N GLY A 146 33.60 -16.57 18.09
CA GLY A 146 34.04 -15.40 18.86
C GLY A 146 35.57 -15.31 19.00
N LEU A 147 36.26 -16.44 19.13
CA LEU A 147 37.74 -16.48 19.13
C LEU A 147 38.33 -15.99 17.79
N ARG A 148 37.62 -16.17 16.68
CA ARG A 148 38.08 -15.79 15.33
C ARG A 148 37.78 -14.34 15.00
N GLY A 149 36.88 -13.70 15.75
CA GLY A 149 36.40 -12.34 15.48
C GLY A 149 34.99 -12.14 16.03
N GLY A 150 34.30 -11.13 15.53
CA GLY A 150 32.90 -10.90 15.86
C GLY A 150 31.98 -11.99 15.33
N PHE A 151 31.03 -12.45 16.14
CA PHE A 151 30.04 -13.44 15.71
C PHE A 151 28.65 -13.13 16.26
N ALA A 152 27.65 -13.34 15.40
CA ALA A 152 26.23 -13.26 15.68
C ALA A 152 25.57 -14.58 15.25
N GLY A 153 25.02 -15.31 16.22
CA GLY A 153 24.45 -16.65 16.05
C GLY A 153 22.93 -16.62 15.92
N ASP A 154 22.42 -17.49 15.04
CA ASP A 154 20.98 -17.70 14.86
C ASP A 154 20.33 -18.31 16.11
N VAL A 155 19.00 -18.31 16.16
CA VAL A 155 18.23 -18.83 17.30
C VAL A 155 18.52 -20.31 17.57
N HIS A 156 18.80 -20.65 18.82
CA HIS A 156 18.94 -22.04 19.26
C HIS A 156 18.46 -22.25 20.70
N GLU A 157 18.28 -23.51 21.09
CA GLU A 157 17.95 -23.87 22.46
C GLU A 157 19.15 -23.70 23.41
N ALA A 158 18.85 -23.32 24.64
CA ALA A 158 19.83 -22.98 25.67
C ALA A 158 20.28 -24.20 26.49
N LEU A 159 21.02 -25.16 25.92
CA LEU A 159 21.29 -26.45 26.57
C LEU A 159 21.88 -26.37 28.01
N LEU A 160 22.90 -25.52 28.24
CA LEU A 160 23.53 -25.37 29.57
C LEU A 160 22.75 -24.42 30.47
N LEU A 161 22.34 -23.27 29.93
CA LEU A 161 21.66 -22.23 30.71
C LEU A 161 20.26 -22.67 31.17
N ALA A 162 19.53 -23.42 30.34
CA ALA A 162 18.24 -24.00 30.69
C ALA A 162 18.32 -24.86 31.96
N ARG A 163 19.41 -25.61 32.16
CA ARG A 163 19.59 -26.43 33.39
C ARG A 163 19.75 -25.58 34.65
N ARG A 164 20.21 -24.33 34.52
CA ARG A 164 20.40 -23.39 35.62
C ARG A 164 19.18 -22.50 35.85
N LEU A 165 18.29 -22.35 34.87
CA LEU A 165 17.09 -21.50 34.91
C LEU A 165 15.81 -22.30 34.61
N PRO A 166 15.42 -23.28 35.44
CA PRO A 166 14.22 -24.09 35.21
C PRO A 166 12.92 -23.27 35.20
N GLU A 167 12.85 -22.19 35.98
CA GLU A 167 11.72 -21.28 36.03
C GLU A 167 11.48 -20.52 34.72
N ARG A 168 12.49 -20.41 33.86
CA ARG A 168 12.37 -19.78 32.53
C ARG A 168 11.92 -20.76 31.44
N GLN A 169 11.60 -21.99 31.80
CA GLN A 169 11.14 -23.03 30.86
C GLN A 169 9.66 -23.39 31.03
N VAL A 170 8.89 -22.58 31.78
CA VAL A 170 7.47 -22.84 32.05
C VAL A 170 6.62 -22.86 30.77
N ASP A 171 6.93 -21.97 29.83
CA ASP A 171 6.17 -21.81 28.58
C ASP A 171 6.85 -22.43 27.34
N GLY A 172 7.89 -23.26 27.55
CA GLY A 172 8.65 -23.92 26.50
C GLY A 172 10.16 -23.85 26.69
N PRO A 173 10.96 -24.39 25.75
CA PRO A 173 12.41 -24.35 25.84
C PRO A 173 12.93 -22.91 25.78
N LEU A 174 13.91 -22.58 26.62
CA LEU A 174 14.62 -21.30 26.55
C LEU A 174 15.39 -21.23 25.22
N ARG A 175 15.05 -20.24 24.40
CA ARG A 175 15.66 -19.98 23.08
C ARG A 175 16.47 -18.69 23.14
N LEU A 176 17.67 -18.71 22.59
CA LEU A 176 18.64 -17.63 22.70
C LEU A 176 19.18 -17.22 21.33
N LEU A 177 19.61 -15.97 21.25
CA LEU A 177 20.48 -15.44 20.20
C LEU A 177 21.83 -15.12 20.82
N ASP A 178 22.90 -15.45 20.12
CA ASP A 178 24.25 -15.29 20.65
C ASP A 178 24.98 -14.15 19.95
N LEU A 179 25.56 -13.25 20.72
CA LEU A 179 26.59 -12.31 20.27
C LEU A 179 27.90 -12.65 20.96
N SER A 180 29.02 -12.58 20.24
CA SER A 180 30.33 -12.84 20.84
C SER A 180 31.46 -12.05 20.19
N ARG A 181 32.45 -11.69 21.01
CA ARG A 181 33.65 -10.95 20.58
C ARG A 181 34.90 -11.47 21.29
N PRO A 182 36.06 -11.43 20.61
CA PRO A 182 37.33 -11.76 21.26
C PRO A 182 37.70 -10.65 22.24
N VAL A 183 38.18 -11.05 23.41
CA VAL A 183 38.87 -10.14 24.34
C VAL A 183 40.34 -10.15 23.99
N ARG A 184 40.96 -8.97 23.93
CA ARG A 184 42.38 -8.80 23.58
C ARG A 184 43.12 -8.10 24.70
N ASP A 185 44.35 -8.51 24.98
CA ASP A 185 45.24 -7.78 25.88
C ASP A 185 45.85 -6.53 25.23
N ALA A 186 46.75 -5.86 25.95
CA ALA A 186 47.41 -4.64 25.49
C ALA A 186 48.33 -4.89 24.28
N GLU A 187 48.83 -6.12 24.14
CA GLU A 187 49.66 -6.58 23.03
C GLU A 187 48.82 -6.96 21.79
N GLY A 188 47.50 -7.09 21.96
CA GLY A 188 46.53 -7.41 20.91
C GLY A 188 46.23 -8.91 20.78
N ASP A 189 46.81 -9.73 21.65
CA ASP A 189 46.63 -11.18 21.69
C ASP A 189 45.27 -11.53 22.28
N VAL A 190 44.62 -12.56 21.72
CA VAL A 190 43.29 -12.99 22.19
C VAL A 190 43.45 -13.76 23.50
N THR A 191 42.87 -13.21 24.58
CA THR A 191 42.92 -13.80 25.93
C THR A 191 41.65 -14.55 26.32
N GLY A 192 40.60 -14.42 25.51
CA GLY A 192 39.35 -15.15 25.67
C GLY A 192 38.24 -14.59 24.78
N VAL A 193 37.00 -14.91 25.13
CA VAL A 193 35.80 -14.46 24.41
C VAL A 193 34.77 -13.97 25.40
N VAL A 194 34.19 -12.81 25.11
CA VAL A 194 32.98 -12.36 25.77
C VAL A 194 31.77 -12.77 24.94
N GLY A 195 30.77 -13.36 25.59
CA GLY A 195 29.52 -13.81 25.01
C GLY A 195 28.33 -13.13 25.68
N MET A 196 27.29 -12.87 24.89
CA MET A 196 26.02 -12.32 25.33
C MET A 196 24.90 -13.15 24.70
N HIS A 197 24.01 -13.65 25.55
CA HIS A 197 22.84 -14.40 25.13
C HIS A 197 21.58 -13.57 25.30
N ILE A 198 20.92 -13.22 24.20
CA ILE A 198 19.68 -12.46 24.16
C ILE A 198 18.50 -13.43 24.20
N ASP A 199 17.49 -13.15 25.02
CA ASP A 199 16.25 -13.92 25.06
C ASP A 199 15.50 -13.77 23.72
N PHE A 200 15.24 -14.89 23.04
CA PHE A 200 14.60 -14.85 21.73
C PHE A 200 13.13 -14.41 21.82
N GLY A 201 12.44 -14.67 22.94
CA GLY A 201 11.07 -14.20 23.16
C GLY A 201 11.00 -12.68 23.26
N TRP A 202 11.99 -12.04 23.88
CA TRP A 202 12.14 -10.59 23.85
C TRP A 202 12.36 -10.08 22.41
N ALA A 203 13.25 -10.72 21.65
CA ALA A 203 13.52 -10.37 20.25
C ALA A 203 12.27 -10.50 19.36
N GLU A 204 11.49 -11.58 19.53
CA GLU A 204 10.18 -11.78 18.89
C GLU A 204 9.22 -10.61 19.18
N ARG A 205 9.10 -10.21 20.46
CA ARG A 205 8.25 -9.08 20.87
C ARG A 205 8.73 -7.75 20.29
N ALA A 206 10.03 -7.48 20.31
CA ALA A 206 10.62 -6.26 19.80
C ALA A 206 10.33 -6.07 18.29
N LEU A 207 10.47 -7.15 17.50
CA LEU A 207 10.11 -7.10 16.08
C LEU A 207 8.60 -6.91 15.89
N ALA A 208 7.76 -7.61 16.66
CA ALA A 208 6.31 -7.48 16.57
C ALA A 208 5.83 -6.05 16.92
N GLU A 209 6.41 -5.41 17.93
CA GLU A 209 6.11 -4.01 18.28
C GLU A 209 6.56 -3.03 17.20
N THR A 210 7.74 -3.26 16.61
CA THR A 210 8.26 -2.46 15.49
C THR A 210 7.33 -2.57 14.28
N ALA A 211 6.94 -3.80 13.91
CA ALA A 211 6.04 -4.07 12.80
C ALA A 211 4.66 -3.42 13.01
N ARG A 212 4.09 -3.55 14.22
CA ARG A 212 2.83 -2.90 14.60
C ARG A 212 2.89 -1.38 14.46
N THR A 213 3.97 -0.76 14.91
CA THR A 213 4.18 0.70 14.81
C THR A 213 4.26 1.16 13.37
N LEU A 214 4.87 0.35 12.51
CA LEU A 214 5.00 0.63 11.07
C LEU A 214 3.76 0.22 10.27
N GLY A 215 2.77 -0.42 10.91
CA GLY A 215 1.54 -0.87 10.27
C GLY A 215 1.80 -1.91 9.17
N ILE A 216 2.66 -2.89 9.48
CA ILE A 216 2.94 -4.06 8.64
C ILE A 216 2.88 -5.33 9.50
N ASP A 217 2.66 -6.48 8.86
CA ASP A 217 3.07 -7.76 9.44
C ASP A 217 4.50 -8.06 8.98
N ALA A 218 5.31 -8.63 9.87
CA ALA A 218 6.71 -8.93 9.63
C ALA A 218 7.02 -10.39 9.97
N PHE A 219 7.79 -11.03 9.09
CA PHE A 219 8.26 -12.40 9.20
C PHE A 219 9.78 -12.40 9.09
N LEU A 220 10.46 -12.85 10.14
CA LEU A 220 11.91 -13.00 10.13
C LEU A 220 12.27 -14.41 9.71
N LEU A 221 13.13 -14.53 8.70
CA LEU A 221 13.62 -15.78 8.18
C LEU A 221 15.08 -15.97 8.57
N ASN A 222 15.43 -17.20 8.97
CA ASN A 222 16.83 -17.56 9.16
C ASN A 222 17.59 -17.73 7.83
N ALA A 223 18.88 -18.06 7.92
CA ALA A 223 19.73 -18.30 6.75
C ALA A 223 19.20 -19.42 5.83
N ASN A 224 18.57 -20.45 6.42
CA ASN A 224 17.98 -21.61 5.73
C ASN A 224 16.63 -21.29 5.06
N GLY A 225 16.01 -20.16 5.40
CA GLY A 225 14.70 -19.74 4.90
C GLY A 225 13.52 -20.18 5.76
N ASP A 226 13.76 -20.67 6.98
CA ASP A 226 12.71 -20.98 7.94
C ASP A 226 12.20 -19.71 8.62
N VAL A 227 10.89 -19.59 8.80
CA VAL A 227 10.27 -18.47 9.53
C VAL A 227 10.49 -18.67 11.04
N ILE A 228 11.36 -17.84 11.61
CA ILE A 228 11.72 -17.89 13.04
C ILE A 228 10.90 -16.90 13.89
N VAL A 229 10.43 -15.79 13.31
CA VAL A 229 9.51 -14.84 13.94
C VAL A 229 8.36 -14.52 12.99
N ALA A 230 7.15 -14.41 13.51
CA ALA A 230 5.97 -13.93 12.79
C ALA A 230 5.17 -12.98 13.70
N SER A 231 5.00 -11.72 13.29
CA SER A 231 4.34 -10.71 14.12
C SER A 231 2.82 -10.86 14.22
N ASP A 232 2.21 -11.53 13.24
CA ASP A 232 0.77 -11.82 13.17
C ASP A 232 0.38 -13.11 13.93
N GLY A 233 1.39 -13.83 14.45
CA GLY A 233 1.22 -15.14 15.10
C GLY A 233 1.04 -16.31 14.12
N GLY A 234 0.92 -16.05 12.82
CA GLY A 234 0.83 -17.07 11.78
C GLY A 234 2.23 -17.48 11.33
N ARG A 235 2.59 -18.76 11.44
CA ARG A 235 3.87 -19.27 10.90
C ARG A 235 3.61 -20.02 9.59
N PRO A 236 3.54 -19.33 8.44
CA PRO A 236 3.39 -19.99 7.15
C PRO A 236 4.62 -20.88 6.87
N SER A 237 4.40 -22.00 6.18
CA SER A 237 5.50 -22.81 5.68
C SER A 237 6.29 -22.05 4.62
N ALA A 238 7.62 -22.20 4.63
CA ALA A 238 8.51 -21.59 3.64
C ALA A 238 8.20 -22.00 2.19
N ASP A 239 7.51 -23.12 1.98
CA ASP A 239 7.11 -23.59 0.64
C ASP A 239 5.75 -23.07 0.19
N ALA A 240 4.93 -22.53 1.11
CA ALA A 240 3.55 -22.14 0.82
C ALA A 240 3.45 -20.87 -0.02
N LEU A 241 4.48 -20.03 -0.01
CA LEU A 241 4.45 -18.69 -0.61
C LEU A 241 5.63 -18.48 -1.57
N GLU A 242 5.37 -17.87 -2.72
CA GLU A 242 6.37 -17.46 -3.70
C GLU A 242 7.42 -16.54 -3.07
N ILE A 243 7.00 -15.55 -2.28
CA ILE A 243 7.93 -14.63 -1.61
C ILE A 243 8.91 -15.35 -0.68
N LEU A 244 8.49 -16.44 -0.02
CA LEU A 244 9.35 -17.24 0.85
C LEU A 244 10.26 -18.18 0.04
N ARG A 245 9.76 -18.72 -1.08
CA ARG A 245 10.56 -19.53 -2.00
C ARG A 245 11.69 -18.72 -2.64
N THR A 246 11.42 -17.50 -3.09
CA THR A 246 12.42 -16.60 -3.70
C THR A 246 13.39 -16.00 -2.67
N ALA A 247 12.95 -15.85 -1.41
CA ALA A 247 13.84 -15.49 -0.30
C ALA A 247 15.00 -16.47 -0.13
N ARG A 248 14.77 -17.77 -0.34
CA ARG A 248 15.82 -18.79 -0.31
C ARG A 248 16.86 -18.63 -1.42
N SER A 249 16.44 -18.20 -2.61
CA SER A 249 17.35 -17.95 -3.73
C SER A 249 18.00 -16.55 -3.68
N GLY A 250 17.65 -15.70 -2.70
CA GLY A 250 18.12 -14.32 -2.60
C GLY A 250 17.59 -13.39 -3.70
N ALA A 251 16.52 -13.79 -4.40
CA ALA A 251 15.95 -12.99 -5.48
C ALA A 251 14.96 -11.97 -4.89
N MET A 252 15.17 -10.69 -5.18
CA MET A 252 14.23 -9.65 -4.77
C MET A 252 12.91 -9.83 -5.51
N THR A 253 11.86 -10.05 -4.76
CA THR A 253 10.48 -10.06 -5.26
C THR A 253 9.66 -9.18 -4.34
N ALA A 254 8.88 -8.30 -4.94
CA ALA A 254 7.84 -7.55 -4.28
C ALA A 254 6.60 -7.70 -5.14
N GLY A 255 5.46 -7.97 -4.52
CA GLY A 255 4.28 -8.29 -5.30
C GLY A 255 3.07 -8.60 -4.45
N ARG A 256 1.93 -8.69 -5.15
CA ARG A 256 0.67 -9.14 -4.58
C ARG A 256 0.62 -10.66 -4.62
N GLU A 257 0.36 -11.29 -3.49
CA GLU A 257 0.21 -12.73 -3.37
C GLU A 257 -0.96 -13.07 -2.43
N ALA A 258 -1.65 -14.18 -2.68
CA ALA A 258 -2.68 -14.72 -1.82
C ALA A 258 -2.05 -15.57 -0.72
N TRP A 259 -2.38 -15.30 0.55
CA TRP A 259 -1.80 -15.97 1.71
C TRP A 259 -2.68 -17.14 2.19
N PRO A 260 -2.16 -18.04 3.06
CA PRO A 260 -2.92 -19.19 3.56
C PRO A 260 -4.22 -18.85 4.30
N ASP A 261 -4.37 -17.60 4.74
CA ASP A 261 -5.57 -17.02 5.33
C ASP A 261 -6.68 -16.68 4.30
N GLY A 262 -6.38 -16.82 3.00
CA GLY A 262 -7.28 -16.52 1.90
C GLY A 262 -7.38 -15.04 1.54
N GLN A 263 -6.53 -14.18 2.12
CA GLN A 263 -6.49 -12.74 1.81
C GLN A 263 -5.31 -12.41 0.88
N ASP A 264 -5.47 -11.36 0.09
CA ASP A 264 -4.40 -10.82 -0.76
C ASP A 264 -3.57 -9.81 0.03
N TYR A 265 -2.24 -9.95 -0.05
CA TYR A 265 -1.31 -9.02 0.55
C TYR A 265 -0.29 -8.53 -0.46
N PHE A 266 0.17 -7.29 -0.28
CA PHE A 266 1.42 -6.84 -0.87
C PHE A 266 2.55 -7.22 0.07
N ALA A 267 3.50 -8.00 -0.41
CA ALA A 267 4.65 -8.44 0.36
C ALA A 267 5.96 -8.03 -0.32
N THR A 268 6.99 -7.80 0.48
CA THR A 268 8.33 -7.48 0.02
C THR A 268 9.36 -8.21 0.85
N LEU A 269 10.47 -8.59 0.22
CA LEU A 269 11.62 -9.19 0.87
C LEU A 269 12.71 -8.14 1.09
N VAL A 270 13.18 -8.03 2.34
CA VAL A 270 14.42 -7.34 2.70
C VAL A 270 15.52 -8.40 2.83
N PRO A 271 16.57 -8.35 1.98
CA PRO A 271 17.50 -9.46 1.78
C PRO A 271 18.50 -9.63 2.93
N SER A 272 18.66 -8.63 3.79
CA SER A 272 19.57 -8.67 4.93
C SER A 272 19.04 -7.80 6.05
N VAL A 273 19.04 -8.33 7.27
CA VAL A 273 18.78 -7.59 8.50
C VAL A 273 20.13 -7.33 9.19
N GLY A 274 20.64 -6.10 9.05
CA GLY A 274 21.94 -5.71 9.60
C GLY A 274 22.12 -4.20 9.66
N TYR A 275 23.00 -3.73 10.53
CA TYR A 275 23.29 -2.31 10.73
C TYR A 275 24.73 -2.11 11.22
N GLY A 276 25.41 -1.09 10.71
CA GLY A 276 26.78 -0.77 11.13
C GLY A 276 27.76 -1.91 10.89
N ASP A 277 28.54 -2.25 11.92
CA ASP A 277 29.52 -3.34 11.95
C ASP A 277 28.99 -4.61 12.65
N LEU A 278 27.69 -4.66 12.98
CA LEU A 278 27.06 -5.85 13.57
C LEU A 278 27.26 -7.06 12.61
N PRO A 279 27.84 -8.18 13.09
CA PRO A 279 27.99 -9.38 12.27
C PRO A 279 26.63 -9.88 11.75
N SER A 280 26.63 -10.42 10.53
CA SER A 280 25.38 -10.88 9.91
C SER A 280 24.90 -12.18 10.55
N PHE A 281 23.63 -12.20 10.98
CA PHE A 281 22.91 -13.41 11.34
C PHE A 281 22.49 -14.25 10.11
N GLY A 282 22.68 -13.73 8.88
CA GLY A 282 22.12 -14.33 7.66
C GLY A 282 20.60 -14.18 7.53
N TRP A 283 20.00 -13.33 8.36
CA TRP A 283 18.55 -13.13 8.42
C TRP A 283 18.01 -12.29 7.27
N ARG A 284 16.78 -12.62 6.89
CA ARG A 284 15.98 -11.89 5.91
C ARG A 284 14.64 -11.52 6.53
N LEU A 285 14.07 -10.40 6.14
CA LEU A 285 12.77 -9.96 6.64
C LEU A 285 11.77 -9.93 5.49
N VAL A 286 10.61 -10.54 5.66
CA VAL A 286 9.47 -10.33 4.77
C VAL A 286 8.45 -9.47 5.50
N GLY A 287 8.09 -8.34 4.92
CA GLY A 287 6.98 -7.53 5.41
C GLY A 287 5.81 -7.57 4.46
N ARG A 288 4.58 -7.52 5.00
CA ARG A 288 3.35 -7.47 4.21
C ARG A 288 2.34 -6.44 4.72
N ILE A 289 1.49 -5.97 3.80
CA ILE A 289 0.34 -5.10 4.08
C ILE A 289 -0.88 -5.68 3.35
N PRO A 290 -2.08 -5.70 3.98
CA PRO A 290 -3.31 -6.11 3.32
C PRO A 290 -3.56 -5.31 2.04
N ALA A 291 -3.96 -5.96 0.95
CA ALA A 291 -4.26 -5.29 -0.32
C ALA A 291 -5.46 -4.33 -0.23
N ASP A 292 -6.23 -4.40 0.85
CA ASP A 292 -7.40 -3.58 1.11
C ASP A 292 -7.15 -2.41 2.08
N ALA A 293 -5.91 -2.25 2.58
CA ALA A 293 -5.57 -1.27 3.60
C ALA A 293 -5.96 0.19 3.25
N PHE A 294 -6.02 0.54 1.95
CA PHE A 294 -6.43 1.86 1.46
C PHE A 294 -7.88 1.95 0.92
N ARG A 295 -8.65 0.85 0.92
CA ARG A 295 -10.03 0.85 0.43
C ARG A 295 -10.95 1.87 1.13
N PRO A 296 -10.88 2.08 2.47
CA PRO A 296 -11.72 3.07 3.14
C PRO A 296 -11.52 4.48 2.60
N GLY A 297 -10.26 4.92 2.42
CA GLY A 297 -9.95 6.23 1.84
C GLY A 297 -10.38 6.37 0.38
N MET A 298 -10.36 5.28 -0.39
CA MET A 298 -10.80 5.28 -1.79
C MET A 298 -12.33 5.33 -1.92
N ALA A 299 -13.07 4.76 -0.98
CA ALA A 299 -14.53 4.83 -0.95
C ALA A 299 -15.03 6.28 -0.85
N ASP A 300 -14.37 7.10 -0.02
CA ASP A 300 -14.67 8.53 0.14
C ASP A 300 -14.37 9.34 -1.13
N LEU A 301 -13.24 9.05 -1.79
CA LEU A 301 -12.90 9.66 -3.08
C LEU A 301 -13.91 9.30 -4.16
N ARG A 302 -14.35 8.03 -4.22
CA ARG A 302 -15.39 7.58 -5.14
C ARG A 302 -16.72 8.28 -4.87
N GLY A 303 -17.12 8.41 -3.60
CA GLY A 303 -18.32 9.15 -3.21
C GLY A 303 -18.28 10.61 -3.66
N THR A 304 -17.14 11.27 -3.43
CA THR A 304 -16.91 12.66 -3.86
C THR A 304 -16.98 12.81 -5.37
N ALA A 305 -16.38 11.89 -6.12
CA ALA A 305 -16.42 11.88 -7.58
C ALA A 305 -17.86 11.68 -8.12
N VAL A 306 -18.66 10.83 -7.48
CA VAL A 306 -20.07 10.63 -7.83
C VAL A 306 -20.88 11.90 -7.58
N VAL A 307 -20.71 12.55 -6.43
CA VAL A 307 -21.40 13.81 -6.11
C VAL A 307 -21.00 14.91 -7.10
N ALA A 308 -19.71 15.04 -7.42
CA ALA A 308 -19.23 15.98 -8.43
C ALA A 308 -19.82 15.70 -9.82
N GLY A 309 -19.91 14.42 -10.21
CA GLY A 309 -20.53 13.99 -11.47
C GLY A 309 -22.03 14.33 -11.54
N ILE A 310 -22.77 14.10 -10.46
CA ILE A 310 -24.18 14.50 -10.34
C ILE A 310 -24.32 16.03 -10.47
N GLY A 311 -23.44 16.79 -9.80
CA GLY A 311 -23.41 18.24 -9.91
C GLY A 311 -23.18 18.73 -11.34
N LEU A 312 -22.24 18.12 -12.07
CA LEU A 312 -21.97 18.45 -13.46
C LEU A 312 -23.16 18.17 -14.37
N VAL A 313 -23.86 17.04 -14.18
CA VAL A 313 -25.07 16.70 -14.94
C VAL A 313 -26.19 17.69 -14.66
N ALA A 314 -26.38 18.09 -13.40
CA ALA A 314 -27.36 19.09 -13.03
C ALA A 314 -27.08 20.45 -13.70
N ILE A 315 -25.81 20.87 -13.71
CA ILE A 315 -25.37 22.12 -14.37
C ILE A 315 -25.60 22.05 -15.88
N LEU A 316 -25.21 20.95 -16.54
CA LEU A 316 -25.41 20.75 -17.97
C LEU A 316 -26.90 20.70 -18.33
N GLY A 317 -27.71 20.01 -17.52
CA GLY A 317 -29.16 19.97 -17.67
C GLY A 317 -29.79 21.36 -17.57
N MET A 318 -29.39 22.15 -16.57
CA MET A 318 -29.85 23.53 -16.40
C MET A 318 -29.43 24.42 -17.57
N ALA A 319 -28.16 24.37 -17.99
CA ALA A 319 -27.66 25.14 -19.13
C ALA A 319 -28.38 24.76 -20.43
N THR A 320 -28.65 23.48 -20.65
CA THR A 320 -29.40 22.99 -21.81
C THR A 320 -30.85 23.46 -21.77
N ALA A 321 -31.48 23.45 -20.60
CA ALA A 321 -32.84 23.95 -20.44
C ALA A 321 -32.92 25.45 -20.76
N ILE A 322 -31.99 26.25 -20.25
CA ILE A 322 -31.89 27.67 -20.59
C ILE A 322 -31.67 27.85 -22.10
N PHE A 323 -30.76 27.09 -22.71
CA PHE A 323 -30.50 27.16 -24.15
C PHE A 323 -31.74 26.83 -24.99
N VAL A 324 -32.46 25.77 -24.63
CA VAL A 324 -33.68 25.36 -25.34
C VAL A 324 -34.79 26.41 -25.18
N LEU A 325 -34.95 26.99 -23.99
CA LEU A 325 -35.95 28.01 -23.72
C LEU A 325 -35.65 29.32 -24.47
N VAL A 326 -34.39 29.75 -24.48
CA VAL A 326 -33.98 31.05 -25.05
C VAL A 326 -33.83 30.99 -26.57
N PHE A 327 -33.31 29.88 -27.12
CA PHE A 327 -32.94 29.79 -28.53
C PHE A 327 -33.83 28.87 -29.35
N VAL A 328 -34.10 27.65 -28.85
CA VAL A 328 -34.75 26.61 -29.67
C VAL A 328 -36.27 26.79 -29.73
N ARG A 329 -36.93 27.08 -28.60
CA ARG A 329 -38.40 27.26 -28.57
C ARG A 329 -38.90 28.44 -29.42
N PRO A 330 -38.27 29.63 -29.39
CA PRO A 330 -38.72 30.75 -30.23
C PRO A 330 -38.61 30.45 -31.73
N ILE A 331 -37.56 29.74 -32.15
CA ILE A 331 -37.40 29.31 -33.55
C ILE A 331 -38.49 28.32 -33.95
N GLY A 332 -38.81 27.35 -33.08
CA GLY A 332 -39.92 26.42 -33.30
C GLY A 332 -41.28 27.13 -33.45
N ALA A 333 -41.56 28.09 -32.56
CA ALA A 333 -42.79 28.89 -32.61
C ALA A 333 -42.90 29.72 -33.91
N LEU A 334 -41.79 30.29 -34.39
CA LEU A 334 -41.76 30.98 -35.68
C LEU A 334 -42.03 30.03 -36.86
N GLY A 335 -41.56 28.78 -36.77
CA GLY A 335 -41.89 27.73 -37.76
C GLY A 335 -43.39 27.44 -37.80
N GLU A 336 -44.01 27.21 -36.64
CA GLU A 336 -45.46 26.95 -36.54
C GLU A 336 -46.31 28.14 -37.05
N ILE A 337 -45.89 29.38 -36.76
CA ILE A 337 -46.56 30.58 -37.28
C ILE A 337 -46.41 30.66 -38.81
N SER A 338 -45.25 30.30 -39.34
CA SER A 338 -45.01 30.27 -40.79
C SER A 338 -45.91 29.26 -41.49
N ASP A 339 -46.07 28.06 -40.92
CA ASP A 339 -46.98 27.04 -41.45
C ASP A 339 -48.44 27.52 -41.44
N ARG A 340 -48.89 28.16 -40.36
CA ARG A 340 -50.25 28.73 -40.30
C ARG A 340 -50.49 29.83 -41.34
N ILE A 341 -49.52 30.72 -41.55
CA ILE A 341 -49.59 31.76 -42.60
C ILE A 341 -49.62 31.11 -43.99
N ALA A 342 -48.88 30.02 -44.21
CA ALA A 342 -48.89 29.26 -45.46
C ALA A 342 -50.27 28.63 -45.71
N ASP A 343 -50.87 28.04 -44.67
CA ASP A 343 -52.21 27.43 -44.68
C ASP A 343 -53.35 28.46 -44.82
N GLY A 344 -53.05 29.75 -44.69
CA GLY A 344 -53.96 30.86 -45.03
C GLY A 344 -54.52 31.64 -43.84
N ASP A 345 -54.08 31.33 -42.62
CA ASP A 345 -54.42 32.09 -41.42
C ASP A 345 -53.79 33.51 -41.45
N ILE A 346 -54.51 34.49 -40.89
CA ILE A 346 -53.98 35.85 -40.69
C ILE A 346 -53.53 35.98 -39.23
N VAL A 347 -52.25 35.66 -38.95
CA VAL A 347 -51.65 35.70 -37.61
C VAL A 347 -50.37 36.50 -37.64
N TYR A 348 -50.31 37.65 -36.98
CA TYR A 348 -49.08 38.45 -36.93
C TYR A 348 -48.02 37.76 -36.05
N PRO A 349 -46.78 37.58 -36.55
CA PRO A 349 -45.70 37.01 -35.75
C PRO A 349 -45.37 37.91 -34.55
N PRO A 350 -45.12 37.34 -33.35
CA PRO A 350 -44.60 38.10 -32.21
C PRO A 350 -43.22 38.71 -32.53
N GLU A 351 -42.94 39.90 -31.97
CA GLU A 351 -41.59 40.48 -31.98
C GLU A 351 -40.68 39.71 -31.02
N TYR A 352 -40.01 38.68 -31.51
CA TYR A 352 -39.02 37.93 -30.74
C TYR A 352 -37.68 38.69 -30.72
N GLY A 353 -37.33 39.28 -29.58
CA GLY A 353 -36.04 39.97 -29.36
C GLY A 353 -34.88 39.08 -28.87
N GLY A 354 -35.05 37.77 -28.81
CA GLY A 354 -34.08 36.85 -28.20
C GLY A 354 -32.79 36.64 -28.99
N THR A 355 -32.84 36.65 -30.33
CA THR A 355 -31.67 36.55 -31.21
C THR A 355 -31.83 37.42 -32.46
N ARG A 356 -30.72 37.82 -33.10
CA ARG A 356 -30.76 38.59 -34.35
C ARG A 356 -31.46 37.81 -35.47
N GLU A 357 -31.25 36.50 -35.49
CA GLU A 357 -31.80 35.57 -36.47
C GLU A 357 -33.32 35.46 -36.31
N ALA A 358 -33.83 35.29 -35.08
CA ALA A 358 -35.26 35.24 -34.80
C ALA A 358 -35.95 36.57 -35.14
N ALA A 359 -35.35 37.70 -34.79
CA ALA A 359 -35.85 39.02 -35.13
C ALA A 359 -35.89 39.25 -36.66
N ARG A 360 -34.87 38.79 -37.39
CA ARG A 360 -34.82 38.89 -38.86
C ARG A 360 -35.90 38.04 -39.53
N ILE A 361 -36.16 36.84 -39.01
CA ILE A 361 -37.21 35.93 -39.53
C ILE A 361 -38.60 36.49 -39.23
N SER A 362 -38.87 36.90 -37.98
CA SER A 362 -40.15 37.52 -37.59
C SER A 362 -40.45 38.76 -38.45
N GLY A 363 -39.47 39.65 -38.63
CA GLY A 363 -39.63 40.83 -39.49
C GLY A 363 -39.82 40.50 -40.98
N ALA A 364 -39.28 39.39 -41.48
CA ALA A 364 -39.54 38.93 -42.84
C ALA A 364 -40.96 38.37 -43.01
N LEU A 365 -41.44 37.57 -42.05
CA LEU A 365 -42.80 37.04 -42.02
C LEU A 365 -43.86 38.15 -41.94
N ALA A 366 -43.65 39.13 -41.06
CA ALA A 366 -44.55 40.27 -40.92
C ALA A 366 -44.70 41.04 -42.26
N ARG A 367 -43.58 41.30 -42.97
CA ARG A 367 -43.61 41.96 -44.29
C ARG A 367 -44.33 41.13 -45.36
N LEU A 368 -44.18 39.81 -45.35
CA LEU A 368 -44.85 38.92 -46.31
C LEU A 368 -46.36 38.90 -46.09
N GLN A 369 -46.80 38.88 -44.84
CA GLN A 369 -48.21 38.90 -44.51
C GLN A 369 -48.86 40.25 -44.83
N ASP A 370 -48.17 41.36 -44.55
CA ASP A 370 -48.66 42.71 -44.86
C ASP A 370 -48.91 42.88 -46.37
N ARG A 371 -47.98 42.40 -47.22
CA ARG A 371 -48.17 42.36 -48.68
C ARG A 371 -49.36 41.51 -49.12
N ARG A 372 -49.57 40.35 -48.48
CA ARG A 372 -50.67 39.45 -48.83
C ARG A 372 -52.04 40.02 -48.42
N VAL A 373 -52.09 40.77 -47.33
CA VAL A 373 -53.30 41.47 -46.88
C VAL A 373 -53.60 42.67 -47.76
N SER A 374 -52.58 43.41 -48.22
CA SER A 374 -52.78 44.51 -49.17
C SER A 374 -53.28 44.03 -50.53
N ASP A 375 -52.75 42.93 -51.07
CA ASP A 375 -53.18 42.35 -52.35
C ASP A 375 -54.61 41.80 -52.33
N ARG A 376 -55.17 41.45 -51.16
CA ARG A 376 -56.57 41.04 -51.01
C ARG A 376 -57.55 42.21 -50.86
N ARG A 377 -57.06 43.42 -50.58
CA ARG A 377 -57.87 44.63 -50.37
C ARG A 377 -57.96 45.52 -51.60
N SER A 378 -57.03 45.36 -52.55
CA SER A 378 -57.12 45.84 -53.94
C SER A 378 -57.96 44.89 -54.79
#